data_AF-A0A9E2ZCS4-F1
#
_entry.id   AF-A0A9E2ZCS4-F1
#
_cell.length_a   1.000
_cell.length_b   1.000
_cell.length_c   1.000
_cell.angle_alpha   90.00
_cell.angle_beta   90.00
_cell.angle_gamma   90.00
#
_symmetry.space_group_name_H-M   'P 1'
#
loop_
_entity.id
_entity.type
_entity.pdbx_description
1 polymer ?
#
loop_
_entity_poly.entity_id
_entity_poly.type
_entity_poly.pdbx_seq_one_letter_code
_entity_poly.pdbx_strand_id
1 'polypeptide(L)'
;MLLCIDIGNTNIVLGLYDGAELVHDWRMHTDARVTADELALGVRGLLGPLADLVTGIAALSTVPAVLRELRVMLDRFYESTPRVVVQPGVRTGVPLLVDNPKEVGGDRLVNTMAAHHLFPTSCVVVDFGTSTNIDVLSAKG
;
A
#
# COMPACT_ATOMS: atom_id res chain seq x y z
N MET A 1 -11.50 11.91 -0.89
CA MET A 1 -10.85 10.88 -1.74
C MET A 1 -9.86 10.07 -0.91
N LEU A 2 -9.66 8.79 -1.24
CA LEU A 2 -8.72 7.89 -0.55
C LEU A 2 -7.40 7.85 -1.34
N LEU A 3 -6.29 8.20 -0.70
CA LEU A 3 -4.95 8.03 -1.27
C LEU A 3 -4.38 6.67 -0.85
N CYS A 4 -4.07 5.82 -1.82
CA CYS A 4 -3.38 4.56 -1.65
C CYS A 4 -1.90 4.73 -2.03
N ILE A 5 -1.00 4.25 -1.17
CA ILE A 5 0.47 4.33 -1.37
C ILE A 5 1.07 2.94 -1.24
N ASP A 6 1.69 2.45 -2.31
CA ASP A 6 2.42 1.17 -2.33
C ASP A 6 3.90 1.42 -2.59
N ILE A 7 4.75 1.12 -1.61
CA ILE A 7 6.20 1.32 -1.69
C ILE A 7 6.88 -0.04 -1.81
N GLY A 8 7.28 -0.36 -3.04
CA GLY A 8 8.11 -1.51 -3.36
C GLY A 8 9.60 -1.17 -3.43
N ASN A 9 10.45 -2.18 -3.66
CA ASN A 9 11.89 -2.00 -3.80
C ASN A 9 12.28 -1.10 -4.98
N THR A 10 11.54 -1.20 -6.10
CA THR A 10 11.87 -0.47 -7.34
C THR A 10 11.05 0.80 -7.49
N ASN A 11 9.76 0.76 -7.14
CA ASN A 11 8.83 1.86 -7.39
C ASN A 11 7.96 2.12 -6.17
N ILE A 12 7.56 3.38 -6.02
CA ILE A 12 6.42 3.82 -5.22
C ILE A 12 5.28 4.09 -6.19
N VAL A 13 4.13 3.46 -5.94
CA VAL A 13 2.89 3.64 -6.69
C VAL A 13 1.90 4.39 -5.82
N LEU A 14 1.30 5.43 -6.39
CA LEU A 14 0.24 6.21 -5.77
C LEU A 14 -1.04 5.96 -6.54
N GLY A 15 -2.16 5.76 -5.85
CA GLY A 15 -3.49 5.67 -6.45
C GLY A 15 -4.47 6.54 -5.68
N LEU A 16 -5.23 7.38 -6.38
CA LEU A 16 -6.26 8.23 -5.79
C LEU A 16 -7.63 7.70 -6.16
N TYR A 17 -8.41 7.34 -5.15
CA TYR A 17 -9.73 6.76 -5.29
C TYR A 17 -10.84 7.72 -4.88
N ASP A 18 -11.93 7.74 -5.65
CA ASP A 18 -13.21 8.30 -5.26
C ASP A 18 -14.23 7.15 -5.12
N GLY A 19 -14.61 6.83 -3.89
CA GLY A 19 -15.31 5.59 -3.58
C GLY A 19 -14.50 4.36 -4.02
N ALA A 20 -15.02 3.61 -4.98
CA ALA A 20 -14.39 2.41 -5.55
C ALA A 20 -13.67 2.66 -6.87
N GLU A 21 -13.74 3.89 -7.41
CA GLU A 21 -13.16 4.24 -8.71
C GLU A 21 -11.74 4.79 -8.53
N LEU A 22 -10.79 4.24 -9.30
CA LEU A 22 -9.44 4.80 -9.40
C LEU A 22 -9.48 5.99 -10.36
N VAL A 23 -9.31 7.20 -9.82
CA VAL A 23 -9.37 8.44 -10.58
C VAL A 23 -8.02 8.78 -11.22
N HIS A 24 -6.94 8.55 -10.48
CA HIS A 24 -5.57 8.78 -10.95
C HIS A 24 -4.59 7.82 -10.30
N ASP A 25 -3.54 7.46 -11.04
CA ASP A 25 -2.36 6.77 -10.51
C ASP A 25 -1.07 7.44 -10.96
N TRP A 26 -0.03 7.31 -10.13
CA TRP A 26 1.30 7.78 -10.43
C TRP A 26 2.34 6.77 -9.98
N ARG A 27 3.53 6.88 -10.58
CA ARG A 27 4.68 6.06 -10.24
C ARG A 27 5.93 6.91 -10.12
N MET A 28 6.69 6.67 -9.05
CA MET A 28 8.03 7.21 -8.85
C MET A 28 8.98 6.06 -8.51
N HIS A 29 10.27 6.24 -8.73
CA HIS A 29 11.26 5.25 -8.30
C HIS A 29 11.41 5.30 -6.77
N THR A 30 11.75 4.18 -6.16
CA THR A 30 12.06 4.13 -4.73
C THR A 30 13.53 4.47 -4.49
N ASP A 31 13.82 5.54 -3.75
CA ASP A 31 15.14 5.76 -3.14
C ASP A 31 15.06 5.46 -1.64
N ALA A 32 15.86 4.50 -1.16
CA ALA A 32 15.91 4.12 0.25
C ALA A 32 16.41 5.26 1.17
N ARG A 33 16.98 6.33 0.61
CA ARG A 33 17.48 7.51 1.32
C ARG A 33 16.51 8.69 1.26
N VAL A 34 15.36 8.55 0.60
CA VAL A 34 14.35 9.60 0.51
C VAL A 34 13.93 10.05 1.91
N THR A 35 13.88 11.34 2.13
CA THR A 35 13.41 11.92 3.40
C THR A 35 11.88 12.07 3.39
N ALA A 36 11.29 12.19 4.58
CA ALA A 36 9.86 12.48 4.71
C ALA A 36 9.43 13.76 3.98
N ASP A 37 10.29 14.79 3.95
CA ASP A 37 10.01 16.06 3.26
C ASP A 37 10.03 15.89 1.73
N GLU A 38 10.99 15.13 1.18
CA GLU A 38 11.03 14.80 -0.24
C GLU A 38 9.86 13.92 -0.66
N LEU A 39 9.47 12.95 0.17
CA LEU A 39 8.30 12.11 -0.07
C LEU A 39 7.01 12.95 -0.05
N ALA A 40 6.87 13.88 0.92
CA ALA A 40 5.74 14.80 0.98
C ALA A 40 5.67 15.69 -0.25
N LEU A 41 6.80 16.25 -0.67
CA LEU A 41 6.92 17.10 -1.85
C LEU A 41 6.52 16.34 -3.11
N GLY A 42 7.02 15.12 -3.30
CA GLY A 42 6.67 14.26 -4.43
C GLY A 42 5.18 13.94 -4.46
N VAL A 43 4.62 13.45 -3.35
CA VAL A 43 3.20 13.09 -3.24
C VAL A 43 2.31 14.31 -3.48
N ARG A 44 2.54 15.44 -2.80
CA ARG A 44 1.73 16.66 -2.99
C ARG A 44 1.90 17.24 -4.39
N GLY A 45 3.10 17.20 -4.96
CA GLY A 45 3.37 17.68 -6.31
C GLY A 45 2.62 16.90 -7.38
N LEU A 46 2.56 15.57 -7.24
CA LEU A 46 1.80 14.70 -8.14
C LEU A 46 0.28 14.87 -8.01
N LEU A 47 -0.21 15.02 -6.76
CA LEU A 47 -1.63 15.29 -6.51
C LEU A 47 -2.06 16.69 -7.00
N GLY A 48 -1.15 17.67 -6.94
CA GLY A 48 -1.42 19.05 -7.34
C GLY A 48 -2.67 19.60 -6.66
N PRO A 49 -3.69 20.07 -7.41
CA PRO A 49 -4.92 20.63 -6.84
C PRO A 49 -5.77 19.60 -6.09
N LEU A 50 -5.54 18.30 -6.29
CA LEU A 50 -6.28 17.23 -5.62
C LEU A 50 -5.74 16.92 -4.21
N ALA A 51 -4.59 17.48 -3.84
CA ALA A 51 -3.95 17.19 -2.55
C ALA A 51 -4.86 17.50 -1.35
N ASP A 52 -5.60 18.61 -1.44
CA ASP A 52 -6.50 19.05 -0.36
C ASP A 52 -7.85 18.31 -0.35
N LEU A 53 -8.10 17.43 -1.33
CA LEU A 53 -9.29 16.56 -1.41
C LEU A 53 -9.05 15.16 -0.81
N VAL A 54 -7.82 14.87 -0.37
CA VAL A 54 -7.48 13.63 0.31
C VAL A 54 -8.12 13.63 1.70
N THR A 55 -9.00 12.66 1.95
CA THR A 55 -9.76 12.52 3.20
C THR A 55 -9.37 11.28 3.98
N GLY A 56 -8.50 10.43 3.42
CA GLY A 56 -8.00 9.23 4.06
C GLY A 56 -6.79 8.69 3.31
N ILE A 57 -5.94 7.93 4.02
CA ILE A 57 -4.73 7.33 3.45
C ILE A 57 -4.63 5.84 3.82
N ALA A 58 -4.39 4.99 2.83
CA ALA A 58 -3.99 3.61 3.03
C ALA A 58 -2.59 3.43 2.45
N ALA A 59 -1.64 2.93 3.23
CA ALA A 59 -0.26 2.83 2.77
C ALA A 59 0.38 1.49 3.15
N LEU A 60 1.29 1.00 2.32
CA LEU A 60 2.13 -0.15 2.60
C LEU A 60 3.56 0.11 2.10
N SER A 61 4.54 -0.51 2.74
CA SER A 61 5.92 -0.46 2.30
C SER A 61 6.65 -1.75 2.63
N THR A 62 7.30 -2.33 1.62
CA THR A 62 8.22 -3.47 1.78
C THR A 62 9.67 -3.01 2.00
N VAL A 63 9.92 -1.69 2.00
CA VAL A 63 11.26 -1.10 2.18
C VAL A 63 11.36 -0.41 3.56
N PRO A 64 12.02 -1.02 4.55
CA PRO A 64 12.00 -0.54 5.94
C PRO A 64 12.48 0.90 6.14
N ALA A 65 13.50 1.33 5.38
CA ALA A 65 14.02 2.68 5.44
C ALA A 65 12.97 3.72 5.00
N VAL A 66 12.27 3.45 3.90
CA VAL A 66 11.23 4.33 3.37
C VAL A 66 9.97 4.26 4.23
N LEU A 67 9.64 3.10 4.81
CA LEU A 67 8.54 2.97 5.76
C LEU A 67 8.70 3.90 6.98
N ARG A 68 9.93 4.06 7.49
CA ARG A 68 10.22 5.01 8.57
C ARG A 68 9.90 6.44 8.14
N GLU A 69 10.33 6.82 6.95
CA GLU A 69 10.14 8.18 6.41
C GLU A 69 8.68 8.44 6.00
N LEU A 70 7.97 7.44 5.49
CA LEU A 70 6.53 7.47 5.24
C LEU A 70 5.77 7.79 6.53
N ARG A 71 6.11 7.16 7.66
CA ARG A 71 5.46 7.45 8.95
C ARG A 71 5.69 8.90 9.37
N VAL A 72 6.92 9.39 9.28
CA VAL A 72 7.26 10.78 9.60
C VAL A 72 6.51 11.75 8.67
N MET A 73 6.40 11.43 7.38
CA MET A 73 5.63 12.22 6.41
C MET A 73 4.16 12.30 6.80
N LEU A 74 3.55 11.16 7.11
CA LEU A 74 2.16 11.07 7.54
C LEU A 74 1.94 11.90 8.81
N ASP A 75 2.80 11.74 9.81
CA ASP A 75 2.71 12.45 11.09
C ASP A 75 2.87 13.97 10.94
N ARG A 76 3.74 14.44 10.06
CA ARG A 76 3.99 15.89 9.87
C ARG A 76 3.00 16.58 8.92
N PHE A 77 2.60 15.91 7.84
CA PHE A 77 1.87 16.56 6.74
C PHE A 77 0.42 16.13 6.61
N TYR A 78 0.03 15.04 7.28
CA TYR A 78 -1.31 14.46 7.22
C TYR A 78 -1.85 14.14 8.62
N GLU A 79 -1.42 14.86 9.66
CA GLU A 79 -1.74 14.60 11.08
C GLU A 79 -3.24 14.38 11.33
N SER A 80 -4.08 15.21 10.71
CA SER A 80 -5.55 15.17 10.85
C SER A 80 -6.24 14.18 9.92
N THR A 81 -5.51 13.52 9.02
CA THR A 81 -6.08 12.62 8.01
C THR A 81 -6.12 11.19 8.55
N PRO A 82 -7.30 10.54 8.60
CA PRO A 82 -7.40 9.12 8.95
C PRO A 82 -6.48 8.27 8.09
N ARG A 83 -5.70 7.40 8.71
CA ARG A 83 -4.70 6.60 8.01
C ARG A 83 -4.56 5.17 8.53
N VAL A 84 -4.23 4.27 7.63
CA VAL A 84 -3.82 2.89 7.94
C VAL A 84 -2.52 2.60 7.22
N VAL A 85 -1.51 2.13 7.96
CA VAL A 85 -0.28 1.59 7.38
C VAL A 85 -0.31 0.07 7.56
N VAL A 86 -0.35 -0.67 6.45
CA VAL A 86 -0.46 -2.14 6.44
C VAL A 86 0.84 -2.75 6.98
N GLN A 87 0.70 -3.50 8.08
CA GLN A 87 1.79 -4.13 8.81
C GLN A 87 1.30 -5.38 9.55
N PRO A 88 2.22 -6.25 10.02
CA PRO A 88 1.86 -7.34 10.91
C PRO A 88 1.00 -6.84 12.09
N GLY A 89 -0.18 -7.45 12.27
CA GLY A 89 -1.14 -7.07 13.32
C GLY A 89 -2.31 -6.21 12.86
N VAL A 90 -2.28 -5.66 11.64
CA VAL A 90 -3.46 -5.03 11.02
C VAL A 90 -4.50 -6.11 10.71
N ARG A 91 -5.76 -5.87 11.06
CA ARG A 91 -6.86 -6.80 10.79
C ARG A 91 -7.18 -6.77 9.29
N THR A 92 -6.85 -7.84 8.59
CA THR A 92 -7.06 -7.97 7.13
C THR A 92 -8.28 -8.83 6.77
N GLY A 93 -8.89 -9.50 7.74
CA GLY A 93 -10.07 -10.35 7.51
C GLY A 93 -9.78 -11.68 6.81
N VAL A 94 -8.55 -11.91 6.33
CA VAL A 94 -8.09 -13.14 5.69
C VAL A 94 -7.11 -13.88 6.61
N PRO A 95 -7.40 -15.14 7.01
CA PRO A 95 -6.48 -15.97 7.77
C PRO A 95 -5.18 -16.26 7.00
N LEU A 96 -4.03 -15.95 7.60
CA LEU A 96 -2.72 -16.33 7.06
C LEU A 96 -2.37 -17.76 7.53
N LEU A 97 -2.59 -18.75 6.67
CA LEU A 97 -2.23 -20.15 6.91
C LEU A 97 -0.80 -20.44 6.48
N VAL A 98 0.16 -19.85 7.19
CA VAL A 98 1.60 -20.06 7.01
C VAL A 98 2.26 -20.31 8.36
N ASP A 99 3.42 -20.97 8.37
CA ASP A 99 4.13 -21.29 9.61
C ASP A 99 4.53 -20.03 10.39
N ASN A 100 4.94 -18.97 9.69
CA ASN A 100 5.29 -17.69 10.28
C ASN A 100 4.61 -16.51 9.58
N PRO A 101 3.43 -16.05 10.06
CA PRO A 101 2.71 -14.93 9.45
C PRO A 101 3.48 -13.61 9.40
N LYS A 102 4.52 -13.45 10.23
CA LYS A 102 5.37 -12.25 10.24
C LYS A 102 6.34 -12.17 9.06
N GLU A 103 6.58 -13.30 8.38
CA GLU A 103 7.45 -13.37 7.20
C GLU A 103 6.70 -13.05 5.89
N VAL A 104 5.37 -12.98 5.94
CA VAL A 104 4.56 -12.62 4.77
C VAL A 104 4.64 -11.12 4.56
N GLY A 105 5.09 -10.74 3.36
CA GLY A 105 5.12 -9.34 2.93
C GLY A 105 3.72 -8.71 2.94
N GLY A 106 3.66 -7.43 3.32
CA GLY A 106 2.39 -6.69 3.34
C GLY A 106 1.72 -6.58 1.96
N ASP A 107 2.53 -6.56 0.90
CA ASP A 107 2.12 -6.62 -0.50
C ASP A 107 1.34 -7.92 -0.81
N ARG A 108 1.89 -9.09 -0.46
CA ARG A 108 1.24 -10.40 -0.66
C ARG A 108 -0.08 -10.51 0.10
N LEU A 109 -0.12 -9.96 1.31
CA LEU A 109 -1.33 -9.89 2.12
C LEU A 109 -2.42 -9.01 1.48
N VAL A 110 -2.04 -7.84 0.96
CA VAL A 110 -3.01 -6.94 0.29
C VAL A 110 -3.49 -7.54 -1.03
N ASN A 111 -2.59 -8.16 -1.81
CA ASN A 111 -2.94 -8.84 -3.05
C ASN A 111 -3.95 -9.97 -2.82
N THR A 112 -3.72 -10.83 -1.83
CA THR A 112 -4.64 -11.92 -1.49
C THR A 112 -5.97 -11.42 -0.93
N MET A 113 -5.95 -10.37 -0.10
CA MET A 113 -7.16 -9.72 0.41
C MET A 113 -8.00 -9.10 -0.72
N ALA A 114 -7.35 -8.41 -1.67
CA ALA A 114 -8.01 -7.85 -2.85
C ALA A 114 -8.58 -8.95 -3.74
N ALA A 115 -7.82 -10.02 -4.00
CA ALA A 115 -8.28 -11.16 -4.77
C ALA A 115 -9.51 -11.83 -4.14
N HIS A 116 -9.51 -12.05 -2.81
CA HIS A 116 -10.65 -12.62 -2.10
C HIS A 116 -11.90 -11.74 -2.21
N HIS A 117 -11.73 -10.42 -2.13
CA HIS A 117 -12.83 -9.47 -2.23
C HIS A 117 -13.43 -9.40 -3.65
N LEU A 118 -12.57 -9.38 -4.67
CA LEU A 118 -12.98 -9.30 -6.08
C LEU A 118 -13.50 -10.64 -6.62
N PHE A 119 -12.94 -11.74 -6.13
CA PHE A 119 -13.23 -13.10 -6.56
C PHE A 119 -13.46 -13.99 -5.32
N PRO A 120 -14.72 -14.11 -4.84
CA PRO A 120 -15.05 -14.87 -3.62
C PRO A 120 -15.03 -16.40 -3.89
N THR A 121 -13.88 -16.92 -4.31
CA THR A 121 -13.61 -18.31 -4.66
C THR A 121 -12.15 -18.65 -4.40
N SER A 122 -11.77 -19.92 -4.55
CA SER A 122 -10.35 -20.30 -4.53
C SER A 122 -9.63 -19.76 -5.77
N CYS A 123 -8.50 -19.11 -5.57
CA CYS A 123 -7.69 -18.58 -6.67
C CYS A 123 -6.19 -18.66 -6.37
N VAL A 124 -5.39 -18.52 -7.42
CA VAL A 124 -3.95 -18.31 -7.34
C VAL A 124 -3.69 -16.89 -7.81
N VAL A 125 -2.99 -16.11 -6.98
CA VAL A 125 -2.53 -14.76 -7.32
C VAL A 125 -1.09 -14.87 -7.77
N VAL A 126 -0.78 -14.36 -8.96
CA VAL A 126 0.58 -14.31 -9.49
C VAL A 126 0.95 -12.85 -9.67
N ASP A 127 1.93 -12.38 -8.91
CA ASP A 127 2.43 -11.01 -8.93
C ASP A 127 3.80 -10.96 -9.61
N PHE A 128 3.90 -10.19 -10.69
CA PHE A 128 5.11 -9.99 -11.46
C PHE A 128 5.78 -8.68 -11.05
N GLY A 129 6.57 -8.74 -9.98
CA GLY A 129 7.36 -7.61 -9.47
C GLY A 129 8.86 -7.85 -9.58
N THR A 130 9.61 -7.33 -8.60
CA THR A 130 11.04 -7.60 -8.43
C THR A 130 11.31 -9.11 -8.29
N SER A 131 10.41 -9.84 -7.62
CA SER A 131 10.28 -11.28 -7.65
C SER A 131 8.93 -11.66 -8.25
N THR A 132 8.83 -12.86 -8.83
CA THR A 132 7.53 -13.45 -9.17
C THR A 132 6.98 -14.14 -7.93
N ASN A 133 5.91 -13.60 -7.36
CA ASN A 133 5.26 -14.18 -6.18
C ASN A 133 4.03 -14.97 -6.60
N ILE A 134 3.82 -16.13 -5.96
CA ILE A 134 2.66 -16.99 -6.19
C ILE A 134 1.99 -17.25 -4.85
N ASP A 135 0.78 -16.72 -4.68
CA ASP A 135 -0.02 -16.85 -3.47
C ASP A 135 -1.27 -17.69 -3.77
N VAL A 136 -1.55 -18.66 -2.91
CA VAL A 136 -2.73 -19.53 -3.04
C VAL A 136 -3.76 -19.12 -1.99
N LEU A 137 -4.97 -18.83 -2.45
CA LEU A 137 -6.09 -18.42 -1.63
C LEU A 137 -7.17 -19.50 -1.68
N SER A 138 -7.74 -19.83 -0.52
CA SER A 138 -8.87 -20.75 -0.44
C SER A 138 -10.20 -19.99 -0.66
N ALA A 139 -11.29 -20.71 -0.88
CA ALA A 139 -12.62 -20.08 -0.93
C ALA A 139 -13.04 -19.41 0.41
N LYS A 140 -12.34 -19.69 1.52
CA LYS A 140 -12.60 -19.10 2.84
C LYS A 140 -11.77 -17.83 3.12
N GLY A 141 -10.94 -17.41 2.15
CA GLY A 141 -9.80 -16.55 2.40
C GLY A 141 -8.62 -17.43 2.76
#